data_AF-C3RUI1-F1
#
_entry.id   AF-C3RUI1-F1
#
_cell.length_a   1.000
_cell.length_b   1.000
_cell.length_c   1.000
_cell.angle_alpha   90.00
_cell.angle_beta   90.00
_cell.angle_gamma   90.00
#
_symmetry.space_group_name_H-M   'P 1'
#
loop_
_entity.id
_entity.type
_entity.pdbx_description
1 polymer ?
#
loop_
_entity_poly.entity_id
_entity_poly.type
_entity_poly.pdbx_seq_one_letter_code
_entity_poly.pdbx_strand_id
1 'polypeptide(L)'
;IRGRVLELMARAHVCRRALFQELEGQGIFVLDYEKLDDGQRAYADRYFLDTVYPVLTSLAFDPGRPFPHISNLSLNLSVLIRDAKSDEH
;
A
#
# COMPACT_ATOMS: atom_id res chain seq x y z
N ILE A 1 -23.13 -14.76 2.85
CA ILE A 1 -22.61 -13.38 2.63
C ILE A 1 -21.16 -13.39 2.16
N ARG A 2 -20.20 -13.97 2.90
CA ARG A 2 -18.76 -14.03 2.53
C ARG A 2 -18.47 -14.48 1.08
N GLY A 3 -19.07 -15.59 0.63
CA GLY A 3 -18.84 -16.11 -0.73
C GLY A 3 -19.18 -15.09 -1.84
N ARG A 4 -20.31 -14.38 -1.70
CA ARG A 4 -20.72 -13.33 -2.64
C ARG A 4 -19.81 -12.11 -2.60
N VAL A 5 -19.29 -11.74 -1.43
CA VAL A 5 -18.34 -10.63 -1.29
C VAL A 5 -17.03 -10.95 -2.04
N LEU A 6 -16.50 -12.16 -1.86
CA LEU A 6 -15.28 -12.59 -2.55
C LEU A 6 -15.47 -12.62 -4.07
N GLU A 7 -16.61 -13.10 -4.53
CA GLU A 7 -16.97 -13.08 -5.96
C GLU A 7 -17.01 -11.65 -6.52
N LEU A 8 -17.69 -10.73 -5.82
CA LEU A 8 -17.79 -9.33 -6.25
C LEU A 8 -16.42 -8.63 -6.23
N MET A 9 -15.58 -8.89 -5.23
CA MET A 9 -14.21 -8.38 -5.17
C MET A 9 -13.38 -8.89 -6.35
N ALA A 10 -13.45 -10.18 -6.68
CA ALA A 10 -12.76 -10.75 -7.83
C ALA A 10 -13.21 -10.07 -9.14
N ARG A 11 -14.51 -9.87 -9.33
CA ARG A 11 -15.07 -9.15 -10.50
C ARG A 11 -14.59 -7.71 -10.55
N ALA A 12 -14.56 -7.01 -9.42
CA ALA A 12 -14.06 -5.64 -9.34
C ALA A 12 -12.57 -5.56 -9.73
N HIS A 13 -11.75 -6.52 -9.29
CA HIS A 13 -10.34 -6.59 -9.70
C HIS A 13 -10.16 -6.82 -11.20
N VAL A 14 -10.95 -7.71 -11.81
CA VAL A 14 -10.93 -7.94 -13.26
C VAL A 14 -11.34 -6.69 -14.02
N CYS A 15 -12.43 -6.04 -13.62
CA CYS A 15 -12.90 -4.80 -14.23
C CYS A 15 -11.86 -3.68 -14.13
N ARG A 16 -11.24 -3.51 -12.96
CA ARG A 16 -10.17 -2.51 -12.76
C ARG A 16 -8.97 -2.75 -13.68
N ARG A 17 -8.57 -4.01 -13.86
CA ARG A 17 -7.45 -4.35 -14.76
C ARG A 17 -7.77 -4.03 -16.21
N ALA A 18 -8.97 -4.38 -16.69
CA ALA A 18 -9.41 -4.04 -18.03
C ALA A 18 -9.45 -2.52 -18.24
N LEU A 19 -9.97 -1.78 -17.26
CA LEU A 19 -10.00 -0.32 -17.29
C LEU A 19 -8.58 0.28 -17.41
N PHE A 20 -7.62 -0.20 -16.62
CA PHE A 20 -6.25 0.29 -16.70
C PHE A 20 -5.62 0.02 -18.07
N GLN A 21 -5.90 -1.11 -18.69
CA GLN A 21 -5.44 -1.42 -20.05
C GLN A 21 -6.06 -0.48 -21.11
N GLU A 22 -7.35 -0.17 -20.99
CA GLU A 22 -8.03 0.78 -21.88
C GLU A 22 -7.46 2.20 -21.72
N LEU A 23 -7.16 2.62 -20.49
CA LEU A 23 -6.52 3.90 -20.20
C LEU A 23 -5.11 3.99 -20.80
N GLU A 24 -4.31 2.93 -20.72
CA GLU A 24 -2.99 2.87 -21.35
C GLU A 24 -3.08 3.10 -22.87
N GLY A 25 -4.09 2.53 -23.53
CA GLY A 25 -4.37 2.76 -24.95
C GLY A 25 -4.72 4.21 -25.30
N GLN A 26 -5.14 5.01 -24.31
CA GLN A 26 -5.38 6.46 -24.44
C GLN A 26 -4.19 7.31 -23.93
N GLY A 27 -3.06 6.69 -23.60
CA GLY A 27 -1.87 7.38 -23.07
C GLY A 27 -1.97 7.78 -21.60
N ILE A 28 -2.88 7.18 -20.82
CA ILE A 28 -3.03 7.41 -19.38
C ILE A 28 -2.50 6.18 -18.63
N PHE A 29 -1.48 6.37 -17.81
CA PHE A 29 -0.77 5.26 -17.16
C PHE A 29 -0.92 5.33 -15.63
N VAL A 30 -1.32 4.21 -15.03
CA VAL A 30 -1.28 4.01 -13.57
C VAL A 30 -0.14 3.04 -13.27
N LEU A 31 1.02 3.60 -12.91
CA LEU A 31 2.27 2.85 -12.79
C LEU A 31 2.56 2.44 -11.34
N ASP A 32 3.14 1.25 -11.20
CA ASP A 32 3.84 0.86 -9.98
C ASP A 32 5.15 1.65 -9.86
N TYR A 33 5.59 1.93 -8.63
CA TYR A 33 6.80 2.72 -8.37
C TYR A 33 8.05 2.19 -9.10
N GLU A 34 8.15 0.87 -9.29
CA GLU A 34 9.26 0.23 -10.00
C GLU A 34 9.31 0.62 -11.49
N LYS A 35 8.17 0.93 -12.10
CA LYS A 35 8.03 1.28 -13.52
C LYS A 35 8.24 2.77 -13.83
N LEU A 36 8.46 3.58 -12.79
CA LEU A 36 8.74 5.00 -12.95
C LEU A 36 10.14 5.22 -13.56
N ASP A 37 10.25 6.21 -14.44
CA ASP A 37 11.56 6.71 -14.87
C ASP A 37 12.29 7.44 -13.72
N ASP A 38 13.57 7.74 -13.91
CA ASP A 38 14.40 8.34 -12.85
C ASP A 38 13.88 9.70 -12.36
N GLY A 39 13.31 10.51 -13.25
CA GLY A 39 12.75 11.82 -12.90
C GLY A 39 11.46 11.70 -12.11
N GLN A 40 10.56 10.80 -12.54
CA GLN A 40 9.33 10.45 -11.84
C GLN A 40 9.60 9.86 -10.46
N ARG A 41 10.61 9.00 -10.35
CA ARG A 41 11.05 8.38 -9.10
C ARG A 41 11.57 9.44 -8.12
N ALA A 42 12.45 10.33 -8.59
CA ALA A 42 12.96 11.42 -7.77
C ALA A 42 11.84 12.36 -7.28
N TYR A 43 10.84 12.61 -8.12
CA TYR A 43 9.65 13.36 -7.71
C TYR A 43 8.83 12.63 -6.65
N ALA A 44 8.54 11.33 -6.87
CA ALA A 44 7.78 10.52 -5.91
C ALA A 44 8.49 10.42 -4.55
N ASP A 45 9.82 10.29 -4.55
CA ASP A 45 10.64 10.26 -3.33
C ASP A 45 10.56 11.58 -2.58
N ARG A 46 10.71 12.70 -3.30
CA ARG A 46 10.57 14.03 -2.72
C ARG A 46 9.19 14.23 -2.11
N TYR A 47 8.14 13.88 -2.84
CA TYR A 47 6.77 13.96 -2.36
C TYR A 47 6.54 13.09 -1.12
N PHE A 48 7.07 11.87 -1.12
CA PHE A 48 6.99 10.99 0.05
C PHE A 48 7.66 11.63 1.27
N LEU A 49 8.89 12.10 1.15
CA LEU A 49 9.65 12.68 2.26
C LEU A 49 9.03 13.99 2.78
N ASP A 50 8.57 14.84 1.88
CA ASP A 50 8.11 16.18 2.25
C ASP A 50 6.63 16.20 2.67
N THR A 51 5.79 15.28 2.16
CA THR A 51 4.33 15.32 2.35
C THR A 51 3.79 14.10 3.08
N VAL A 52 4.20 12.89 2.70
CA VAL A 52 3.61 11.65 3.26
C VAL A 52 4.26 11.28 4.58
N TYR A 53 5.59 11.23 4.62
CA TYR A 53 6.37 10.80 5.78
C TYR A 53 6.08 11.60 7.06
N PRO A 54 5.98 12.95 7.04
CA PRO A 54 5.75 13.73 8.25
C PRO A 54 4.42 13.45 8.94
N VAL A 55 3.45 12.87 8.23
CA VAL A 55 2.11 12.54 8.76
C VAL A 55 1.94 11.05 9.03
N LEU A 56 2.95 10.21 8.75
CA LEU A 56 2.91 8.78 9.08
C LEU A 56 3.16 8.56 10.57
N THR A 57 2.11 8.17 11.28
CA THR A 57 2.23 7.76 12.69
C THR A 57 2.58 6.28 12.78
N SER A 58 3.83 5.96 13.13
CA SER A 58 4.24 4.59 13.40
C SER A 58 3.60 4.06 14.69
N LEU A 59 2.89 2.95 14.61
CA LEU A 59 2.31 2.26 15.76
C LEU A 59 3.05 0.92 15.96
N ALA A 60 3.99 0.88 16.91
CA ALA A 60 4.66 -0.35 17.31
C ALA A 60 3.85 -1.05 18.41
N PHE A 61 3.74 -2.37 18.36
CA PHE A 61 3.12 -3.18 19.42
C PHE A 61 3.91 -4.46 19.67
N ASP A 62 4.00 -4.86 20.94
CA ASP A 62 4.67 -6.06 21.44
C ASP A 62 3.70 -6.83 22.36
N PRO A 63 3.92 -8.14 22.63
CA PRO A 63 3.02 -8.95 23.46
C PRO A 63 2.77 -8.41 24.88
N GLY A 64 3.65 -7.55 25.39
CA GLY A 64 3.54 -6.93 26.71
C GLY A 64 2.67 -5.66 26.75
N ARG A 65 2.13 -5.21 25.60
CA ARG A 65 1.29 -4.01 25.48
C ARG A 65 -0.02 -4.31 24.75
N PRO A 66 -1.13 -3.65 25.12
CA PRO A 66 -2.39 -3.80 24.41
C PRO A 66 -2.26 -3.32 22.97
N PHE A 67 -2.94 -4.01 22.05
CA PHE A 67 -2.94 -3.66 20.63
C PHE A 67 -3.48 -2.24 20.43
N PRO A 68 -2.81 -1.40 19.60
CA PRO A 68 -3.20 -0.02 19.41
C PRO A 68 -4.57 0.09 18.75
N HIS A 69 -5.31 1.14 19.10
CA HIS A 69 -6.58 1.42 18.43
C HIS A 69 -6.33 1.83 16.97
N ILE A 70 -6.98 1.13 16.03
CA ILE A 70 -6.93 1.44 14.60
C ILE A 70 -8.26 2.08 14.20
N SER A 71 -8.21 3.27 13.59
CA SER A 71 -9.40 3.98 13.13
C SER A 71 -10.13 3.21 12.04
N ASN A 72 -11.44 3.05 12.16
CA ASN A 72 -12.26 2.47 11.10
C ASN A 72 -12.14 3.28 9.80
N LEU A 73 -12.24 2.59 8.66
CA LEU A 73 -12.13 3.17 7.31
C LEU A 73 -10.77 3.83 6.97
N SER A 74 -9.75 3.62 7.80
CA SER A 74 -8.38 4.06 7.49
C SER A 74 -7.58 2.96 6.78
N LEU A 75 -6.66 3.37 5.91
CA LEU A 75 -5.64 2.49 5.35
C LEU A 75 -4.47 2.40 6.33
N ASN A 76 -4.10 1.19 6.72
CA ASN A 76 -2.97 0.93 7.62
C ASN A 76 -2.02 -0.05 6.94
N LEU A 77 -0.72 0.17 7.13
CA LEU A 77 0.32 -0.71 6.62
C LEU A 77 0.96 -1.47 7.79
N SER A 78 0.77 -2.79 7.81
CA SER A 78 1.48 -3.66 8.76
C SER A 78 2.86 -3.99 8.20
N VAL A 79 3.90 -3.62 8.93
CA VAL A 79 5.30 -3.87 8.55
C VAL A 79 5.93 -4.80 9.58
N LEU A 80 6.54 -5.89 9.12
CA LEU A 80 7.34 -6.78 9.96
C LEU A 80 8.81 -6.36 9.84
N ILE A 81 9.42 -6.00 10.97
CA ILE A 81 10.85 -5.69 11.06
C ILE A 81 11.54 -6.94 11.61
N ARG A 82 12.59 -7.41 10.91
CA ARG A 82 13.44 -8.51 11.36
C ARG A 82 14.85 -7.97 11.56
N ASP A 83 15.41 -8.17 12.75
CA ASP A 83 16.84 -7.89 12.95
C ASP A 83 17.65 -8.98 12.25
N ALA A 84 18.62 -8.58 11.44
CA ALA A 84 19.53 -9.50 10.75
C ALA A 84 20.51 -10.20 11.70
N LYS A 85 20.59 -9.78 12.98
CA LYS A 85 21.52 -10.32 13.98
C LYS A 85 20.87 -11.12 15.12
N SER A 86 19.55 -11.08 15.29
CA SER A 86 18.88 -11.88 16.34
C SER A 86 18.08 -13.02 15.71
N ASP A 87 18.59 -14.23 15.88
CA ASP A 87 17.90 -15.48 15.57
C ASP A 87 16.98 -15.86 16.74
N GLU A 88 16.16 -14.93 17.21
CA GLU A 88 15.17 -15.19 18.26
C GLU A 88 13.77 -14.74 17.82
N HIS A 89 12.83 -15.65 18.09
CA HIS A 89 11.48 -15.78 17.54
C HIS A 89 10.51 -14.70 18.01
#